data_AF-A0A392QK76-F1
#
_entry.id   AF-A0A392QK76-F1
#
_cell.length_a   1.000
_cell.length_b   1.000
_cell.length_c   1.000
_cell.angle_alpha   90.00
_cell.angle_beta   90.00
_cell.angle_gamma   90.00
#
_symmetry.space_group_name_H-M   'P 1'
#
loop_
_entity.id
_entity.type
_entity.pdbx_description
1 polymer ?
#
loop_
_entity_poly.entity_id
_entity_poly.type
_entity_poly.pdbx_seq_one_letter_code
_entity_poly.pdbx_strand_id
1 'polypeptide(L)'
;PTETTYEVVLDPPEKTFYDDPQLSYSIEKSLKQWDKKRSEWFQLHPSFAAGAHDRILLVTGSQPSPCKNPIGDHLLLRCFKNKVDYCRIHNCEVYYSNLHLHPKMDSYWSKLPIIRSAMIAHPEVEWIWWLDADAIFTDMEFKIPLERYKDHNLVVHGWSNMVYAE
;
A
#
# COMPACT_ATOMS: atom_id res chain seq x y z
N PRO A 1 29.16 -16.69 -15.77
CA PRO A 1 27.95 -17.06 -15.00
C PRO A 1 28.21 -16.86 -13.50
N THR A 2 27.86 -15.69 -12.98
CA THR A 2 27.79 -15.47 -11.53
C THR A 2 26.65 -16.30 -11.00
N GLU A 3 26.97 -17.35 -10.23
CA GLU A 3 25.99 -18.11 -9.47
C GLU A 3 25.37 -17.19 -8.43
N THR A 4 24.20 -16.64 -8.72
CA THR A 4 23.33 -16.06 -7.71
C THR A 4 22.77 -17.22 -6.88
N THR A 5 23.44 -17.54 -5.79
CA THR A 5 22.86 -18.38 -4.74
C THR A 5 21.69 -17.61 -4.13
N TYR A 6 20.47 -17.97 -4.51
CA TYR A 6 19.27 -17.52 -3.82
C TYR A 6 19.26 -18.22 -2.45
N GLU A 7 19.76 -17.57 -1.41
CA GLU A 7 19.47 -18.00 -0.05
C GLU A 7 17.97 -17.87 0.17
N VAL A 8 17.29 -19.01 0.30
CA VAL A 8 15.88 -19.03 0.67
C VAL A 8 15.80 -18.52 2.10
N VAL A 9 15.35 -17.28 2.26
CA VAL A 9 15.02 -16.72 3.58
C VAL A 9 13.78 -17.46 4.05
N LEU A 10 13.97 -18.39 4.99
CA LEU A 10 12.88 -19.11 5.63
C LEU A 10 12.26 -18.22 6.70
N ASP A 11 10.93 -18.27 6.81
CA ASP A 11 10.23 -17.60 7.91
C ASP A 11 10.70 -18.15 9.26
N PRO A 12 10.82 -17.28 10.29
CA PRO A 12 11.17 -17.69 11.64
C PRO A 12 10.15 -18.69 12.19
N PRO A 13 10.57 -19.71 12.96
CA PRO A 13 9.67 -20.70 13.55
C PRO A 13 8.76 -20.11 14.65
N GLU A 14 9.08 -18.92 15.15
CA GLU A 14 8.27 -18.18 16.12
C GLU A 14 6.94 -17.72 15.54
N LYS A 15 5.89 -17.84 16.35
CA LYS A 15 4.55 -17.39 15.96
C LYS A 15 4.47 -15.88 15.90
N THR A 16 3.78 -15.39 14.88
CA THR A 16 3.42 -13.99 14.69
C THR A 16 1.91 -13.80 14.87
N PHE A 17 1.42 -12.58 14.64
CA PHE A 17 -0.02 -12.34 14.61
C PHE A 17 -0.73 -13.03 13.43
N TYR A 18 0.01 -13.50 12.42
CA TYR A 18 -0.53 -14.29 11.30
C TYR A 18 -0.96 -15.69 11.70
N ASP A 19 -0.42 -16.23 12.79
CA ASP A 19 -0.78 -17.54 13.33
C ASP A 19 -2.07 -17.52 14.17
N ASP A 20 -2.67 -16.34 14.38
CA ASP A 20 -3.94 -16.20 15.08
C ASP A 20 -5.09 -16.64 14.16
N PRO A 21 -5.81 -17.73 14.46
CA PRO A 21 -6.93 -18.21 13.64
C PRO A 21 -8.10 -17.22 13.59
N GLN A 22 -8.13 -16.21 14.46
CA GLN A 22 -9.13 -15.15 14.45
C GLN A 22 -8.72 -13.94 13.59
N LEU A 23 -7.49 -13.90 13.08
CA LEU A 23 -7.02 -12.84 12.19
C LEU A 23 -7.96 -12.71 10.99
N SER A 24 -8.28 -11.46 10.65
CA SER A 24 -9.10 -11.16 9.49
C SER A 24 -8.66 -9.87 8.84
N TYR A 25 -8.58 -9.93 7.51
CA TYR A 25 -8.33 -8.77 6.66
C TYR A 25 -9.58 -7.91 6.44
N SER A 26 -10.76 -8.37 6.89
CA SER A 26 -12.01 -7.62 6.76
C SER A 26 -11.94 -6.29 7.50
N ILE A 27 -12.52 -5.26 6.88
CA ILE A 27 -12.66 -3.94 7.50
C ILE A 27 -13.64 -3.91 8.67
N GLU A 28 -14.55 -4.87 8.75
CA GLU A 28 -15.53 -4.95 9.83
C GLU A 28 -14.93 -5.51 11.14
N LYS A 29 -13.82 -6.24 11.06
CA LYS A 29 -13.16 -6.81 12.25
C LYS A 29 -12.01 -5.91 12.69
N SER A 30 -12.11 -5.36 13.89
CA SER A 30 -11.06 -4.53 14.49
C SER A 30 -9.81 -5.36 14.80
N LEU A 31 -8.64 -4.88 14.37
CA LEU A 31 -7.34 -5.41 14.77
C LEU A 31 -6.78 -4.55 15.89
N LYS A 32 -6.70 -5.12 17.09
CA LYS A 32 -6.20 -4.42 18.28
C LYS A 32 -4.68 -4.57 18.39
N GLN A 33 -4.05 -3.59 19.04
CA GLN A 33 -2.61 -3.60 19.35
C GLN A 33 -1.73 -3.80 18.09
N TRP A 34 -2.13 -3.18 16.97
CA TRP A 34 -1.41 -3.30 15.70
C TRP A 34 0.06 -2.91 15.83
N ASP A 35 0.37 -1.77 16.44
CA ASP A 35 1.74 -1.28 16.58
C ASP A 35 2.64 -2.28 17.33
N LYS A 36 2.08 -2.89 18.40
CA LYS A 36 2.79 -3.93 19.15
C LYS A 36 3.01 -5.18 18.28
N LYS A 37 1.97 -5.67 17.58
CA LYS A 37 2.06 -6.84 16.70
C LYS A 37 3.07 -6.61 15.56
N ARG A 38 3.07 -5.42 14.95
CA ARG A 38 4.02 -5.03 13.90
C ARG A 38 5.45 -4.94 14.45
N SER A 39 5.64 -4.36 15.63
CA SER A 39 6.95 -4.31 16.28
C SER A 39 7.49 -5.70 16.61
N GLU A 40 6.66 -6.62 17.11
CA GLU A 40 7.03 -8.02 17.36
C GLU A 40 7.38 -8.73 16.05
N TRP A 41 6.62 -8.49 14.98
CA TRP A 41 6.92 -9.03 13.65
C TRP A 41 8.30 -8.56 13.15
N PHE A 42 8.67 -7.29 13.27
CA PHE A 42 9.99 -6.81 12.88
C PHE A 42 11.15 -7.41 13.68
N GLN A 43 10.94 -7.71 14.97
CA GLN A 43 11.97 -8.37 15.79
C GLN A 43 12.32 -9.76 15.25
N LEU A 44 11.33 -10.45 14.68
CA LEU A 44 11.50 -11.76 14.05
C LEU A 44 11.99 -11.65 12.59
N HIS A 45 11.82 -10.50 11.94
CA HIS A 45 12.13 -10.28 10.52
C HIS A 45 13.12 -9.10 10.31
N PRO A 46 14.36 -9.18 10.85
CA PRO A 46 15.30 -8.06 10.83
C PRO A 46 15.75 -7.64 9.43
N SER A 47 15.69 -8.53 8.43
CA SER A 47 15.95 -8.20 7.01
C SER A 47 14.99 -7.13 6.49
N PHE A 48 13.78 -7.06 7.04
CA PHE A 48 12.79 -6.05 6.71
C PHE A 48 12.91 -4.77 7.54
N ALA A 49 13.76 -4.71 8.57
CA ALA A 49 13.90 -3.51 9.40
C ALA A 49 14.72 -2.40 8.73
N ALA A 50 15.72 -2.75 7.92
CA ALA A 50 16.58 -1.76 7.26
C ALA A 50 15.78 -0.91 6.25
N GLY A 51 15.76 0.40 6.47
CA GLY A 51 15.05 1.35 5.62
C GLY A 51 13.52 1.26 5.70
N ALA A 52 12.96 0.55 6.69
CA ALA A 52 11.52 0.36 6.84
C ALA A 52 10.75 1.70 6.83
N HIS A 53 11.28 2.72 7.53
CA HIS A 53 10.68 4.06 7.64
C HIS A 53 10.42 4.75 6.29
N ASP A 54 11.17 4.39 5.24
CA ASP A 54 11.05 5.00 3.92
C ASP A 54 10.28 4.12 2.93
N ARG A 55 9.79 2.94 3.35
CA ARG A 55 9.11 2.01 2.44
C ARG A 55 7.69 2.47 2.14
N ILE A 56 7.44 2.67 0.85
CA ILE A 56 6.15 3.07 0.32
C ILE A 56 5.58 1.92 -0.53
N LEU A 57 4.34 1.53 -0.24
CA LEU A 57 3.52 0.73 -1.13
C LEU A 57 2.50 1.65 -1.81
N LEU A 58 2.67 1.88 -3.11
CA LEU A 58 1.69 2.59 -3.92
C LEU A 58 0.52 1.65 -4.21
N VAL A 59 -0.66 2.04 -3.76
CA VAL A 59 -1.90 1.29 -3.95
C VAL A 59 -2.78 2.03 -4.95
N THR A 60 -3.16 1.34 -6.02
CA THR A 60 -4.11 1.82 -7.03
C THR A 60 -5.08 0.69 -7.36
N GLY A 61 -6.20 1.01 -8.00
CA GLY A 61 -7.10 -0.05 -8.43
C GLY A 61 -8.22 0.42 -9.33
N SER A 62 -8.85 -0.55 -10.00
CA SER A 62 -10.02 -0.34 -10.85
C SER A 62 -11.07 -1.39 -10.54
N GLN A 63 -12.26 -1.27 -11.14
CA GLN A 63 -13.30 -2.28 -11.04
C GLN A 63 -12.83 -3.63 -11.65
N PRO A 64 -13.36 -4.78 -11.18
CA PRO A 64 -13.01 -6.12 -11.69
C PRO A 64 -13.48 -6.37 -13.12
N SER A 65 -14.55 -5.69 -13.55
CA SER A 65 -15.16 -5.86 -14.85
C SER A 65 -14.55 -4.92 -15.90
N PRO A 66 -14.62 -5.28 -17.19
CA PRO A 66 -14.22 -4.37 -18.27
C PRO A 66 -14.91 -3.00 -18.17
N CYS A 67 -14.22 -1.96 -18.59
CA CYS A 67 -14.82 -0.63 -18.67
C CYS A 67 -16.04 -0.65 -19.62
N LYS A 68 -17.10 0.09 -19.26
CA LYS A 68 -18.26 0.27 -20.14
C LYS A 68 -17.87 0.90 -21.49
N ASN A 69 -16.92 1.83 -21.45
CA ASN A 69 -16.29 2.38 -22.65
C ASN A 69 -15.00 1.59 -22.93
N PRO A 70 -14.86 0.92 -24.09
CA PRO A 70 -13.69 0.09 -24.42
C PRO A 70 -12.35 0.83 -24.36
N ILE A 71 -12.32 2.15 -24.58
CA ILE A 71 -11.07 2.92 -24.44
C ILE A 71 -10.60 3.02 -22.98
N GLY A 72 -11.51 2.83 -22.02
CA GLY A 72 -11.24 2.93 -20.60
C GLY A 72 -10.15 1.95 -20.15
N ASP A 73 -10.23 0.68 -20.57
CA ASP A 73 -9.22 -0.33 -20.20
C ASP A 73 -7.84 0.01 -20.79
N HIS A 74 -7.79 0.61 -21.99
CA HIS A 74 -6.54 1.11 -22.56
C HIS A 74 -5.95 2.27 -21.73
N LEU A 75 -6.79 3.19 -21.26
CA LEU A 75 -6.35 4.29 -20.39
C LEU A 75 -5.89 3.78 -19.02
N LEU A 76 -6.60 2.82 -18.42
CA LEU A 76 -6.19 2.17 -17.17
C LEU A 76 -4.81 1.53 -17.30
N LEU A 77 -4.54 0.81 -18.40
CA LEU A 77 -3.24 0.22 -18.68
C LEU A 77 -2.13 1.28 -18.78
N ARG A 78 -2.39 2.41 -19.47
CA ARG A 78 -1.42 3.51 -19.59
C ARG A 78 -1.16 4.20 -18.25
N CYS A 79 -2.19 4.42 -17.45
CA CYS A 79 -2.06 5.02 -16.12
C CYS A 79 -1.32 4.08 -15.16
N PHE A 80 -1.57 2.77 -15.24
CA PHE A 80 -0.80 1.78 -14.47
C PHE A 80 0.67 1.78 -14.87
N LYS A 81 0.99 1.74 -16.17
CA LYS A 81 2.37 1.84 -16.65
C LYS A 81 3.07 3.09 -16.11
N ASN A 82 2.40 4.24 -16.11
CA ASN A 82 2.96 5.48 -15.58
C ASN A 82 3.34 5.35 -14.10
N LYS A 83 2.47 4.76 -13.27
CA LYS A 83 2.74 4.50 -11.84
C LYS A 83 3.90 3.52 -11.64
N VAL A 84 3.96 2.44 -12.43
CA VAL A 84 5.06 1.47 -12.40
C VAL A 84 6.40 2.12 -12.78
N ASP A 85 6.42 2.99 -13.80
CA ASP A 85 7.63 3.70 -14.20
C ASP A 85 8.13 4.65 -13.10
N TYR A 86 7.23 5.41 -12.46
CA TYR A 86 7.57 6.25 -11.31
C TYR A 86 8.14 5.41 -10.16
N CYS A 87 7.45 4.33 -9.76
CA CYS A 87 7.88 3.53 -8.64
C CYS A 87 9.19 2.78 -8.87
N ARG A 88 9.50 2.40 -10.13
CA ARG A 88 10.81 1.85 -10.49
C ARG A 88 11.94 2.85 -10.29
N ILE A 89 11.71 4.15 -10.53
CA ILE A 89 12.71 5.20 -10.32
C ILE A 89 12.91 5.47 -8.82
N HIS A 90 11.82 5.51 -8.06
CA HIS A 90 11.82 5.94 -6.65
C HIS A 90 11.87 4.79 -5.64
N ASN A 91 12.06 3.55 -6.09
CA ASN A 91 12.13 2.35 -5.25
C ASN A 91 10.90 2.19 -4.34
N CYS A 92 9.69 2.41 -4.89
CA CYS A 92 8.44 1.99 -4.27
C CYS A 92 7.87 0.75 -4.93
N GLU A 93 7.04 0.02 -4.19
CA GLU A 93 6.27 -1.10 -4.72
C GLU A 93 4.92 -0.62 -5.22
N VAL A 94 4.33 -1.37 -6.15
CA VAL A 94 2.98 -1.08 -6.68
C VAL A 94 2.06 -2.26 -6.46
N TYR A 95 0.97 -2.03 -5.75
CA TYR A 95 -0.13 -2.95 -5.59
C TYR A 95 -1.34 -2.45 -6.40
N TYR A 96 -1.72 -3.23 -7.42
CA TYR A 96 -2.90 -2.96 -8.24
C TYR A 96 -4.05 -3.87 -7.82
N SER A 97 -5.10 -3.31 -7.23
CA SER A 97 -6.28 -4.07 -6.86
C SER A 97 -7.38 -3.97 -7.92
N ASN A 98 -7.96 -5.11 -8.28
CA ASN A 98 -9.19 -5.20 -9.06
C ASN A 98 -10.30 -5.89 -8.25
N LEU A 99 -10.18 -5.95 -6.93
CA LEU A 99 -11.06 -6.75 -6.07
C LEU A 99 -12.17 -5.90 -5.44
N HIS A 100 -13.38 -6.47 -5.39
CA HIS A 100 -14.47 -5.94 -4.60
C HIS A 100 -14.54 -6.66 -3.26
N LEU A 101 -13.79 -6.16 -2.28
CA LEU A 101 -13.56 -6.85 -0.99
C LEU A 101 -14.73 -6.74 0.00
N HIS A 102 -15.69 -5.84 -0.24
CA HIS A 102 -16.79 -5.61 0.70
C HIS A 102 -18.08 -5.19 -0.01
N PRO A 103 -19.20 -5.92 0.16
CA PRO A 103 -20.42 -5.75 -0.65
C PRO A 103 -21.13 -4.40 -0.46
N LYS A 104 -20.84 -3.67 0.64
CA LYS A 104 -21.41 -2.33 0.92
C LYS A 104 -20.45 -1.18 0.63
N MET A 105 -19.24 -1.46 0.17
CA MET A 105 -18.22 -0.44 -0.12
C MET A 105 -17.82 -0.55 -1.59
N ASP A 106 -18.75 -0.18 -2.47
CA ASP A 106 -18.55 -0.16 -3.90
C ASP A 106 -17.88 1.14 -4.37
N SER A 107 -17.53 1.17 -5.66
CA SER A 107 -16.98 2.35 -6.33
C SER A 107 -15.84 2.99 -5.51
N TYR A 108 -15.93 4.29 -5.22
CA TYR A 108 -14.92 5.05 -4.49
C TYR A 108 -14.65 4.55 -3.06
N TRP A 109 -15.63 3.89 -2.41
CA TRP A 109 -15.46 3.36 -1.05
C TRP A 109 -14.64 2.08 -1.01
N SER A 110 -14.47 1.40 -2.15
CA SER A 110 -13.69 0.15 -2.25
C SER A 110 -12.23 0.32 -1.81
N LYS A 111 -11.70 1.55 -1.85
CA LYS A 111 -10.33 1.86 -1.39
C LYS A 111 -10.12 1.54 0.09
N LEU A 112 -11.15 1.68 0.93
CA LEU A 112 -11.03 1.47 2.38
C LEU A 112 -10.65 0.01 2.74
N PRO A 113 -11.40 -1.03 2.31
CA PRO A 113 -11.03 -2.40 2.60
C PRO A 113 -9.73 -2.82 1.92
N ILE A 114 -9.42 -2.27 0.74
CA ILE A 114 -8.17 -2.53 0.03
C ILE A 114 -6.98 -2.01 0.84
N ILE A 115 -6.98 -0.72 1.22
CA ILE A 115 -5.93 -0.09 2.04
C ILE A 115 -5.76 -0.86 3.34
N ARG A 116 -6.86 -1.18 4.03
CA ARG A 116 -6.79 -1.94 5.29
C ARG A 116 -6.14 -3.31 5.09
N SER A 117 -6.54 -4.05 4.06
CA SER A 117 -5.95 -5.36 3.79
C SER A 117 -4.46 -5.27 3.46
N ALA A 118 -4.05 -4.25 2.71
CA ALA A 118 -2.65 -3.99 2.38
C ALA A 118 -1.82 -3.67 3.63
N MET A 119 -2.33 -2.83 4.55
CA MET A 119 -1.66 -2.54 5.83
C MET A 119 -1.41 -3.81 6.65
N ILE A 120 -2.38 -4.74 6.68
CA ILE A 120 -2.24 -5.98 7.46
C ILE A 120 -1.28 -6.95 6.77
N ALA A 121 -1.35 -7.05 5.43
CA ALA A 121 -0.54 -7.99 4.64
C ALA A 121 0.93 -7.57 4.53
N HIS A 122 1.21 -6.27 4.68
CA HIS A 122 2.53 -5.68 4.50
C HIS A 122 3.01 -4.94 5.77
N PRO A 123 3.25 -5.64 6.90
CA PRO A 123 3.77 -5.03 8.13
C PRO A 123 5.14 -4.38 7.92
N GLU A 124 5.89 -4.78 6.90
CA GLU A 124 7.18 -4.20 6.52
C GLU A 124 7.09 -2.81 5.87
N VAL A 125 5.91 -2.41 5.40
CA VAL A 125 5.69 -1.11 4.75
C VAL A 125 5.36 -0.06 5.81
N GLU A 126 5.91 1.14 5.67
CA GLU A 126 5.60 2.27 6.57
C GLU A 126 4.46 3.12 6.00
N TRP A 127 4.49 3.40 4.70
CA TRP A 127 3.52 4.29 4.04
C TRP A 127 2.71 3.55 2.98
N ILE A 128 1.39 3.51 3.17
CA ILE A 128 0.46 3.16 2.10
C ILE A 128 0.10 4.44 1.35
N TRP A 129 0.48 4.51 0.07
CA TRP A 129 0.15 5.64 -0.78
C TRP A 129 -0.97 5.26 -1.74
N TRP A 130 -2.21 5.59 -1.36
CA TRP A 130 -3.34 5.45 -2.28
C TRP A 130 -3.24 6.50 -3.41
N LEU A 131 -3.33 6.04 -4.65
CA LEU A 131 -3.39 6.87 -5.84
C LEU A 131 -4.49 6.36 -6.77
N ASP A 132 -5.47 7.22 -7.10
CA ASP A 132 -6.61 6.84 -7.95
C ASP A 132 -6.14 6.39 -9.35
N ALA A 133 -6.95 5.56 -10.01
CA ALA A 133 -6.60 4.97 -11.31
C ALA A 133 -6.39 6.04 -12.41
N ASP A 134 -7.12 7.15 -12.33
CA ASP A 134 -7.09 8.28 -13.25
C ASP A 134 -6.09 9.38 -12.85
N ALA A 135 -5.39 9.24 -11.72
CA ALA A 135 -4.26 10.09 -11.37
C ALA A 135 -2.95 9.62 -12.03
N ILE A 136 -2.14 10.54 -12.54
CA ILE A 136 -0.87 10.25 -13.22
C ILE A 136 0.27 11.11 -12.69
N PHE A 137 1.48 10.54 -12.69
CA PHE A 137 2.72 11.27 -12.45
C PHE A 137 3.14 12.02 -13.70
N THR A 138 3.32 13.32 -13.57
CA THR A 138 3.84 14.21 -14.62
C THR A 138 5.23 14.75 -14.30
N ASP A 139 5.59 14.79 -13.02
CA ASP A 139 6.96 15.01 -12.55
C ASP A 139 7.53 13.66 -12.07
N MET A 140 8.45 13.11 -12.87
CA MET A 140 9.10 11.82 -12.57
C MET A 140 10.34 11.97 -11.70
N GLU A 141 10.83 13.19 -11.46
CA GLU A 141 12.02 13.47 -10.64
C GLU A 141 11.64 13.78 -9.19
N PHE A 142 10.44 14.30 -8.96
CA PHE A 142 9.94 14.60 -7.62
C PHE A 142 9.92 13.36 -6.72
N LYS A 143 10.57 13.47 -5.56
CA LYS A 143 10.54 12.48 -4.48
C LYS A 143 9.72 13.01 -3.30
N ILE A 144 8.87 12.16 -2.73
CA ILE A 144 8.09 12.50 -1.53
C ILE A 144 9.07 12.82 -0.37
N PRO A 145 8.94 13.99 0.29
CA PRO A 145 9.81 14.37 1.40
C PRO A 145 9.34 13.70 2.71
N LEU A 146 9.54 12.39 2.87
CA LEU A 146 9.02 11.60 4.00
C LEU A 146 9.44 12.14 5.37
N GLU A 147 10.65 12.67 5.51
CA GLU A 147 11.13 13.30 6.76
C GLU A 147 10.23 14.46 7.22
N ARG A 148 9.57 15.18 6.30
CA ARG A 148 8.61 16.24 6.63
C ARG A 148 7.39 15.68 7.38
N TYR A 149 7.09 14.40 7.21
CA TYR A 149 5.86 13.75 7.68
C TYR A 149 6.09 12.77 8.84
N LYS A 150 7.30 12.70 9.40
CA LYS A 150 7.66 11.71 10.45
C LYS A 150 6.76 11.69 11.69
N ASP A 151 6.14 12.83 12.01
CA ASP A 151 5.23 12.97 13.17
C ASP A 151 3.75 12.95 12.76
N HIS A 152 3.43 12.45 11.55
CA HIS A 152 2.07 12.39 11.00
C HIS A 152 1.74 10.97 10.51
N ASN A 153 0.45 10.62 10.54
CA ASN A 153 -0.04 9.31 10.07
C ASN A 153 -0.90 9.41 8.80
N LEU A 154 -1.23 10.63 8.35
CA LEU A 154 -2.04 10.89 7.17
C LEU A 154 -1.57 12.18 6.50
N VAL A 155 -1.31 12.10 5.20
CA VAL A 155 -0.93 13.24 4.37
C VAL A 155 -1.90 13.30 3.20
N VAL A 156 -2.53 14.46 3.01
CA VAL A 156 -3.47 14.74 1.92
C VAL A 156 -3.18 16.12 1.36
N HIS A 157 -3.27 16.26 0.04
CA HIS A 157 -3.18 17.58 -0.59
C HIS A 157 -4.39 18.43 -0.21
N GLY A 158 -4.16 19.64 0.30
CA GLY A 158 -5.21 20.57 0.66
C GLY A 158 -4.66 21.77 1.44
N TRP A 159 -5.58 22.60 1.94
CA TRP A 159 -5.26 23.76 2.76
C TRP A 159 -6.09 23.72 4.05
N SER A 160 -5.45 23.99 5.19
CA SER A 160 -6.07 23.90 6.52
C SER A 160 -7.35 24.74 6.62
N ASN A 161 -7.31 25.98 6.14
CA ASN A 161 -8.43 26.91 6.16
C ASN A 161 -9.64 26.44 5.32
N MET A 162 -9.41 25.64 4.27
CA MET A 162 -10.49 25.07 3.46
C MET A 162 -11.16 23.86 4.11
N VAL A 163 -10.52 23.24 5.11
CA VAL A 163 -11.03 22.06 5.82
C VAL A 163 -11.63 22.45 7.16
N TYR A 164 -10.93 23.29 7.93
CA TYR A 164 -11.31 23.63 9.30
C TYR A 164 -12.02 24.97 9.45
N ALA A 165 -12.06 25.79 8.39
CA ALA A 165 -12.66 27.12 8.39
C ALA A 165 -12.26 27.95 9.64
N GLU A 166 -10.98 28.33 9.72
CA GLU A 166 -10.57 29.45 10.57
C GLU A 166 -10.75 30.78 9.84
#